data_AF-A0A915YL36-F1
#
_entry.id   AF-A0A915YL36-F1
#
_cell.length_a   1.000
_cell.length_b   1.000
_cell.length_c   1.000
_cell.angle_alpha   90.00
_cell.angle_beta   90.00
_cell.angle_gamma   90.00
#
_symmetry.space_group_name_H-M   'P 1'
#
loop_
_entity.id
_entity.type
_entity.pdbx_description
1 polymer ?
#
loop_
_entity_poly.entity_id
_entity_poly.type
_entity_poly.pdbx_seq_one_letter_code
_entity_poly.pdbx_strand_id
1 'polypeptide(L)'
;MGLFNWFKKQNTEDLLELPTNQKNSFVSKANITQEKERSFSPQEIETIEHKVITLLNAKGEKAAINHACQLLKTGAYLQAVYAFQKIMDLLPAQKGLCENQIGAAYFFLHQYQDAFNHYLLSLEYNFDTKMLDYNLWEAAEAYFKITGDHSLVKIYLNRFPNGDFQQAAQELS
;
A
#
# COMPACT_ATOMS: atom_id res chain seq x y z
N MET A 1 5.24 8.63 -11.61
CA MET A 1 6.28 8.17 -10.65
C MET A 1 5.60 7.17 -9.74
N GLY A 2 5.94 5.87 -9.81
CA GLY A 2 5.27 4.82 -9.03
C GLY A 2 5.55 4.85 -7.52
N LEU A 3 4.82 4.03 -6.75
CA LEU A 3 4.94 3.87 -5.29
C LEU A 3 6.40 3.78 -4.81
N PHE A 4 7.22 3.03 -5.55
CA PHE A 4 8.64 2.84 -5.28
C PHE A 4 9.48 4.13 -5.41
N ASN A 5 9.10 5.03 -6.32
CA ASN A 5 9.76 6.33 -6.53
C ASN A 5 9.27 7.39 -5.55
N TRP A 6 8.02 7.31 -5.08
CA TRP A 6 7.51 8.17 -4.01
C TRP A 6 8.22 7.89 -2.67
N PHE A 7 8.46 6.62 -2.32
CA PHE A 7 9.24 6.25 -1.14
C PHE A 7 10.68 6.81 -1.16
N LYS A 8 11.28 6.96 -2.35
CA LYS A 8 12.60 7.58 -2.52
C LYS A 8 12.57 9.12 -2.37
N LYS A 9 11.45 9.77 -2.69
CA LYS A 9 11.35 11.24 -2.77
C LYS A 9 11.10 11.92 -1.41
N GLN A 10 10.61 11.22 -0.40
CA GLN A 10 10.38 11.79 0.95
C GLN A 10 11.65 11.99 1.80
N ASN A 11 12.85 11.71 1.26
CA ASN A 11 14.09 11.54 2.02
C ASN A 11 15.16 12.64 1.80
N THR A 12 14.80 13.90 1.54
CA THR A 12 15.82 14.92 1.22
C THR A 12 16.22 15.90 2.34
N GLU A 13 15.66 15.88 3.54
CA GLU A 13 16.03 16.91 4.55
C GLU A 13 16.47 16.46 5.94
N ASP A 14 16.87 15.20 6.17
CA ASP A 14 17.72 14.88 7.35
C ASP A 14 18.47 13.57 7.11
N LEU A 15 19.69 13.69 6.56
CA LEU A 15 20.59 12.57 6.26
C LEU A 15 21.38 12.18 7.52
N LEU A 16 20.95 11.11 8.20
CA LEU A 16 21.89 10.14 8.74
C LEU A 16 22.28 9.24 7.56
N GLU A 17 23.54 9.32 7.14
CA GLU A 17 24.10 8.54 6.04
C GLU A 17 23.76 7.05 6.19
N LEU A 18 22.94 6.51 5.29
CA LEU A 18 22.72 5.08 5.19
C LEU A 18 23.93 4.46 4.47
N PRO A 19 24.64 3.49 5.09
CA PRO A 19 25.75 2.80 4.45
C PRO A 19 25.23 2.05 3.20
N THR A 20 25.99 2.18 2.12
CA THR A 20 25.70 1.69 0.76
C THR A 20 25.73 0.16 0.60
N ASN A 21 25.10 -0.60 1.50
CA ASN A 21 25.04 -2.05 1.39
C ASN A 21 23.70 -2.70 1.81
N GLN A 22 22.58 -2.17 1.28
CA GLN A 22 21.31 -2.90 1.27
C GLN A 22 20.64 -2.78 -0.12
N LYS A 23 21.28 -3.38 -1.12
CA LYS A 23 20.56 -3.88 -2.28
C LYS A 23 19.90 -5.20 -1.84
N ASN A 24 18.57 -5.29 -2.00
CA ASN A 24 17.70 -6.45 -1.76
C ASN A 24 17.11 -6.60 -0.35
N SER A 25 16.02 -5.88 -0.05
CA SER A 25 14.99 -6.41 0.85
C SER A 25 13.88 -7.06 0.01
N PHE A 26 14.23 -8.07 -0.79
CA PHE A 26 13.22 -9.00 -1.25
C PHE A 26 12.81 -9.80 -0.01
N VAL A 27 11.65 -9.48 0.57
CA VAL A 27 11.01 -10.38 1.53
C VAL A 27 10.91 -11.73 0.84
N SER A 28 11.50 -12.77 1.44
CA SER A 28 11.58 -14.08 0.79
C SER A 28 10.17 -14.60 0.49
N LYS A 29 9.99 -15.41 -0.56
CA LYS A 29 8.68 -16.04 -0.85
C LYS A 29 8.11 -16.77 0.37
N ALA A 30 8.96 -17.42 1.16
CA ALA A 30 8.56 -18.09 2.39
C ALA A 30 7.98 -17.12 3.44
N ASN A 31 8.60 -15.94 3.60
CA ASN A 31 8.11 -14.91 4.52
C ASN A 31 6.77 -14.31 4.03
N ILE A 32 6.57 -14.18 2.72
CA ILE A 32 5.30 -13.70 2.15
C ILE A 32 4.18 -14.71 2.39
N THR A 33 4.42 -16.01 2.17
CA THR A 33 3.42 -17.05 2.47
C THR A 33 3.04 -17.04 3.95
N GLN A 34 4.03 -16.94 4.84
CA GLN A 34 3.77 -16.87 6.28
C GLN A 34 2.95 -15.64 6.66
N GLU A 35 3.30 -14.45 6.14
CA GLU A 35 2.55 -13.23 6.41
C GLU A 35 1.13 -13.27 5.83
N LYS A 36 0.92 -13.90 4.68
CA LYS A 36 -0.42 -14.04 4.08
C LYS A 36 -1.36 -14.92 4.91
N GLU A 37 -0.82 -15.96 5.54
CA GLU A 37 -1.58 -16.90 6.38
C GLU A 37 -1.64 -16.48 7.85
N ARG A 38 -0.91 -15.43 8.22
CA ARG A 38 -0.81 -14.97 9.60
C ARG A 38 -2.16 -14.44 10.07
N SER A 39 -2.64 -15.01 11.16
CA SER A 39 -3.78 -14.49 11.91
C SER A 39 -3.28 -13.80 13.17
N PHE A 40 -3.81 -12.62 13.46
CA PHE A 40 -3.49 -11.87 14.68
C PHE A 40 -4.53 -12.16 15.76
N SER A 41 -4.06 -12.39 16.98
CA SER A 41 -4.93 -12.39 18.16
C SER A 41 -5.49 -10.97 18.43
N PRO A 42 -6.64 -10.85 19.12
CA PRO A 42 -7.16 -9.54 19.53
C PRO A 42 -6.14 -8.71 20.31
N GLN A 43 -5.31 -9.33 21.14
CA GLN A 43 -4.27 -8.65 21.93
C GLN A 43 -3.14 -8.10 21.05
N GLU A 44 -2.76 -8.80 19.99
CA GLU A 44 -1.75 -8.28 19.05
C GLU A 44 -2.30 -7.10 18.24
N ILE A 45 -3.57 -7.17 17.81
CA ILE A 45 -4.25 -6.06 17.14
C ILE A 45 -4.30 -4.85 18.09
N GLU A 46 -4.73 -5.05 19.34
CA GLU A 46 -4.75 -3.99 20.36
C GLU A 46 -3.36 -3.40 20.58
N THR A 47 -2.31 -4.22 20.58
CA THR A 47 -0.92 -3.73 20.71
C THR A 47 -0.51 -2.83 19.54
N ILE A 48 -0.87 -3.22 18.30
CA ILE A 48 -0.60 -2.42 17.10
C ILE A 48 -1.37 -1.08 17.16
N GLU A 49 -2.66 -1.14 17.49
CA GLU A 49 -3.51 0.05 17.59
C GLU A 49 -3.07 0.99 18.71
N HIS A 50 -2.72 0.45 19.88
CA HIS A 50 -2.22 1.22 21.01
C HIS A 50 -0.90 1.92 20.65
N LYS A 51 -0.03 1.28 19.86
CA LYS A 51 1.19 1.91 19.37
C LYS A 51 0.89 3.11 18.46
N VAL A 52 -0.08 2.98 17.56
CA VAL A 52 -0.56 4.09 16.71
C VAL A 52 -1.10 5.23 17.55
N ILE A 53 -2.01 4.96 18.49
CA ILE A 53 -2.60 5.97 19.38
C ILE A 53 -1.51 6.68 20.19
N THR A 54 -0.56 5.94 20.75
CA THR A 54 0.54 6.51 21.55
C THR A 54 1.38 7.47 20.70
N LEU A 55 1.75 7.07 19.48
CA LEU A 55 2.53 7.92 18.58
C LEU A 55 1.76 9.16 18.14
N LEU A 56 0.48 8.99 17.83
CA LEU A 56 -0.41 10.09 17.45
C LEU A 56 -0.50 11.13 18.57
N ASN A 57 -0.74 10.69 19.80
CA ASN A 57 -0.88 11.58 20.96
C ASN A 57 0.45 12.26 21.34
N ALA A 58 1.57 11.52 21.30
CA ALA A 58 2.85 12.04 21.79
C ALA A 58 3.64 12.84 20.74
N LYS A 59 3.48 12.53 19.44
CA LYS A 59 4.32 13.05 18.35
C LYS A 59 3.54 13.52 17.13
N GLY A 60 2.22 13.40 17.14
CA GLY A 60 1.34 13.84 16.06
C GLY A 60 1.19 12.84 14.92
N GLU A 61 0.34 13.20 13.98
CA GLU A 61 -0.08 12.40 12.84
C GLU A 61 1.09 11.86 12.01
N LYS A 62 2.06 12.72 11.66
CA LYS A 62 3.23 12.33 10.87
C LYS A 62 3.98 11.16 11.49
N ALA A 63 4.09 11.10 12.82
CA ALA A 63 4.78 10.02 13.51
C ALA A 63 4.01 8.69 13.44
N ALA A 64 2.68 8.72 13.57
CA ALA A 64 1.84 7.55 13.43
C ALA A 64 1.89 7.00 11.98
N ILE A 65 1.75 7.87 10.98
CA ILE A 65 1.85 7.50 9.56
C ILE A 65 3.24 6.95 9.23
N ASN A 66 4.31 7.59 9.69
CA ASN A 66 5.67 7.11 9.46
C ASN A 66 5.91 5.71 10.06
N HIS A 67 5.33 5.43 11.23
CA HIS A 67 5.40 4.10 11.83
C HIS A 67 4.69 3.04 10.97
N ALA A 68 3.46 3.32 10.52
CA ALA A 68 2.73 2.41 9.62
C ALA A 68 3.46 2.21 8.28
N CYS A 69 4.04 3.27 7.70
CA CYS A 69 4.91 3.18 6.52
C CYS A 69 6.17 2.34 6.78
N GLN A 70 6.74 2.39 7.98
CA GLN A 70 7.89 1.58 8.33
C GLN A 70 7.54 0.08 8.38
N LEU A 71 6.36 -0.28 8.90
CA LEU A 71 5.86 -1.66 8.89
C LEU A 71 5.80 -2.22 7.47
N LEU A 72 5.29 -1.44 6.50
CA LEU A 72 5.34 -1.80 5.08
C LEU A 72 6.76 -2.03 4.58
N LYS A 73 7.67 -1.09 4.86
CA LYS A 73 9.07 -1.18 4.40
C LYS A 73 9.79 -2.40 4.95
N THR A 74 9.44 -2.84 6.16
CA THR A 74 10.04 -4.03 6.79
C THR A 74 9.33 -5.34 6.45
N GLY A 75 8.30 -5.31 5.60
CA GLY A 75 7.55 -6.50 5.20
C GLY A 75 6.51 -6.98 6.21
N ALA A 76 6.21 -6.19 7.25
CA ALA A 76 5.16 -6.49 8.22
C ALA A 76 3.80 -6.00 7.68
N TYR A 77 3.40 -6.56 6.55
CA TYR A 77 2.31 -6.01 5.73
C TYR A 77 0.97 -6.02 6.47
N LEU A 78 0.60 -7.12 7.13
CA LEU A 78 -0.66 -7.17 7.88
C LEU A 78 -0.66 -6.24 9.10
N GLN A 79 0.48 -6.08 9.78
CA GLN A 79 0.59 -5.08 10.85
C GLN A 79 0.40 -3.67 10.31
N ALA A 80 0.93 -3.38 9.12
CA ALA A 80 0.70 -2.10 8.46
C ALA A 80 -0.79 -1.88 8.12
N VAL A 81 -1.50 -2.91 7.66
CA VAL A 81 -2.96 -2.84 7.41
C VAL A 81 -3.69 -2.40 8.68
N TYR A 82 -3.49 -3.08 9.81
CA TYR A 82 -4.13 -2.70 11.07
C TYR A 82 -3.73 -1.29 11.54
N ALA A 83 -2.46 -0.93 11.38
CA ALA A 83 -1.99 0.41 11.75
C ALA A 83 -2.65 1.51 10.90
N PHE A 84 -2.75 1.33 9.58
CA PHE A 84 -3.40 2.30 8.69
C PHE A 84 -4.92 2.35 8.90
N GLN A 85 -5.57 1.20 9.15
CA GLN A 85 -6.98 1.18 9.52
C GLN A 85 -7.23 2.05 10.76
N LYS A 86 -6.41 1.88 11.80
CA LYS A 86 -6.53 2.68 13.01
C LYS A 86 -6.28 4.17 12.76
N ILE A 87 -5.29 4.51 11.93
CA ILE A 87 -5.01 5.90 11.56
C ILE A 87 -6.22 6.52 10.88
N MET A 88 -6.84 5.84 9.91
CA MET A 88 -7.96 6.42 9.17
C MET A 88 -9.27 6.50 9.96
N ASP A 89 -9.44 5.63 10.96
CA ASP A 89 -10.54 5.74 11.93
C ASP A 89 -10.39 6.99 12.80
N LEU A 90 -9.15 7.31 13.21
CA LEU A 90 -8.84 8.46 14.07
C LEU A 90 -8.70 9.78 13.28
N LEU A 91 -8.27 9.69 12.02
CA LEU A 91 -7.96 10.82 11.16
C LEU A 91 -8.66 10.68 9.80
N PRO A 92 -9.96 11.02 9.71
CA PRO A 92 -10.75 10.84 8.49
C PRO A 92 -10.19 11.57 7.26
N ALA A 93 -9.46 12.67 7.46
CA ALA A 93 -8.79 13.40 6.37
C ALA A 93 -7.71 12.56 5.67
N GLN A 94 -7.18 11.54 6.34
CA GLN A 94 -6.12 10.68 5.82
C GLN A 94 -6.61 9.38 5.19
N LYS A 95 -7.93 9.19 5.08
CA LYS A 95 -8.52 7.99 4.46
C LYS A 95 -7.93 7.70 3.07
N GLY A 96 -7.82 8.70 2.20
CA GLY A 96 -7.23 8.49 0.87
C GLY A 96 -5.80 7.93 0.92
N LEU A 97 -4.94 8.50 1.77
CA LEU A 97 -3.58 8.00 1.97
C LEU A 97 -3.57 6.58 2.57
N CYS A 98 -4.35 6.36 3.63
CA CYS A 98 -4.39 5.09 4.34
C CYS A 98 -4.87 3.95 3.43
N GLU A 99 -5.96 4.16 2.68
CA GLU A 99 -6.47 3.20 1.70
C GLU A 99 -5.41 2.88 0.64
N ASN A 100 -4.68 3.88 0.14
CA ASN A 100 -3.57 3.63 -0.80
C ASN A 100 -2.47 2.75 -0.18
N GLN A 101 -2.09 3.03 1.07
CA GLN A 101 -1.04 2.26 1.74
C GLN A 101 -1.48 0.84 2.14
N ILE A 102 -2.76 0.65 2.47
CA ILE A 102 -3.36 -0.68 2.67
C ILE A 102 -3.36 -1.45 1.35
N GLY A 103 -3.73 -0.81 0.24
CA GLY A 103 -3.63 -1.41 -1.09
C GLY A 103 -2.21 -1.89 -1.42
N ALA A 104 -1.19 -1.08 -1.08
CA ALA A 104 0.21 -1.48 -1.22
C ALA A 104 0.58 -2.70 -0.36
N ALA A 105 0.07 -2.79 0.88
CA ALA A 105 0.28 -3.95 1.74
C ALA A 105 -0.24 -5.23 1.06
N TYR A 106 -1.48 -5.19 0.57
CA TYR A 106 -2.10 -6.32 -0.12
C TYR A 106 -1.40 -6.67 -1.44
N PHE A 107 -0.90 -5.67 -2.16
CA PHE A 107 -0.12 -5.91 -3.37
C PHE A 107 1.14 -6.74 -3.07
N PHE A 108 1.90 -6.38 -2.02
CA PHE A 108 3.08 -7.13 -1.61
C PHE A 108 2.75 -8.52 -1.01
N LEU A 109 1.54 -8.72 -0.51
CA LEU A 109 1.01 -10.04 -0.12
C LEU A 109 0.50 -10.87 -1.32
N HIS A 110 0.63 -10.36 -2.54
CA HIS A 110 0.09 -10.94 -3.77
C HIS A 110 -1.44 -11.15 -3.73
N GLN A 111 -2.14 -10.30 -2.98
CA GLN A 111 -3.59 -10.22 -2.89
C GLN A 111 -4.07 -9.08 -3.79
N TYR A 112 -3.88 -9.24 -5.10
CA TYR A 112 -4.02 -8.15 -6.07
C TYR A 112 -5.45 -7.60 -6.18
N GLN A 113 -6.47 -8.45 -5.99
CA GLN A 113 -7.86 -8.00 -5.98
C GLN A 113 -8.16 -7.10 -4.77
N ASP A 114 -7.69 -7.48 -3.58
CA ASP A 114 -7.82 -6.65 -2.38
C ASP A 114 -7.04 -5.34 -2.54
N ALA A 115 -5.82 -5.42 -3.07
CA ALA A 115 -5.00 -4.23 -3.38
C ALA A 115 -5.75 -3.25 -4.29
N PHE A 116 -6.32 -3.76 -5.39
CA PHE A 116 -7.08 -2.97 -6.36
C PHE A 116 -8.29 -2.29 -5.73
N ASN A 117 -9.05 -3.01 -4.89
CA ASN A 117 -10.21 -2.46 -4.20
C ASN A 117 -9.83 -1.29 -3.27
N HIS A 118 -8.76 -1.43 -2.51
CA HIS A 118 -8.26 -0.36 -1.63
C HIS A 118 -7.73 0.84 -2.42
N TYR A 119 -7.10 0.63 -3.58
CA TYR A 119 -6.74 1.74 -4.47
C TYR A 119 -7.97 2.47 -5.04
N LEU A 120 -9.08 1.76 -5.32
CA LEU A 120 -10.33 2.40 -5.72
C LEU A 120 -10.93 3.24 -4.57
N LEU A 121 -10.95 2.72 -3.34
CA LEU A 121 -11.40 3.49 -2.17
C LEU A 121 -10.54 4.74 -1.96
N SER A 122 -9.22 4.62 -2.13
CA SER A 122 -8.31 5.76 -2.07
C SER A 122 -8.68 6.87 -3.08
N LEU A 123 -9.10 6.48 -4.29
CA LEU A 123 -9.59 7.40 -5.31
C LEU A 123 -10.89 8.11 -4.90
N GLU A 124 -11.82 7.38 -4.26
CA GLU A 124 -13.06 7.95 -3.72
C GLU A 124 -12.81 8.99 -2.62
N TYR A 125 -11.70 8.85 -1.89
CA TYR A 125 -11.23 9.83 -0.90
C TYR A 125 -10.28 10.89 -1.48
N ASN A 126 -10.31 11.12 -2.80
CA ASN A 126 -9.55 12.16 -3.50
C ASN A 126 -8.02 12.09 -3.34
N PHE A 127 -7.47 10.89 -3.19
CA PHE A 127 -6.01 10.71 -3.24
C PHE A 127 -5.45 10.98 -4.65
N ASP A 128 -4.14 11.15 -4.75
CA ASP A 128 -3.45 11.57 -5.97
C ASP A 128 -3.75 10.63 -7.15
N THR A 129 -4.44 11.17 -8.15
CA THR A 129 -4.92 10.41 -9.31
C THR A 129 -3.79 9.83 -10.14
N LYS A 130 -2.63 10.47 -10.22
CA LYS A 130 -1.47 9.97 -10.99
C LYS A 130 -0.82 8.77 -10.31
N MET A 131 -0.73 8.78 -8.98
CA MET A 131 -0.27 7.61 -8.23
C MET A 131 -1.26 6.46 -8.35
N LEU A 132 -2.57 6.74 -8.32
CA LEU A 132 -3.59 5.71 -8.42
C LEU A 132 -3.73 5.11 -9.82
N ASP A 133 -3.51 5.89 -10.88
CA ASP A 133 -3.40 5.37 -12.24
C ASP A 133 -2.38 4.23 -12.32
N TYR A 134 -1.16 4.49 -11.82
CA TYR A 134 -0.10 3.51 -11.72
C TYR A 134 -0.46 2.30 -10.84
N ASN A 135 -0.93 2.54 -9.61
CA ASN A 135 -1.18 1.47 -8.64
C ASN A 135 -2.32 0.54 -9.06
N LEU A 136 -3.41 1.09 -9.62
CA LEU A 136 -4.52 0.31 -10.14
C LEU A 136 -4.10 -0.51 -11.35
N TRP A 137 -3.31 0.06 -12.26
CA TRP A 137 -2.77 -0.68 -13.39
C TRP A 137 -1.88 -1.84 -12.93
N GLU A 138 -0.90 -1.61 -12.06
CA GLU A 138 0.00 -2.67 -11.59
C GLU A 138 -0.77 -3.82 -10.92
N ALA A 139 -1.78 -3.50 -10.09
CA ALA A 139 -2.61 -4.53 -9.46
C ALA A 139 -3.45 -5.30 -10.49
N ALA A 140 -4.07 -4.62 -11.46
CA ALA A 140 -4.85 -5.27 -12.52
C ALA A 140 -3.98 -6.17 -13.41
N GLU A 141 -2.80 -5.69 -13.82
CA GLU A 141 -1.88 -6.44 -14.65
C GLU A 141 -1.33 -7.67 -13.93
N ALA A 142 -0.95 -7.53 -12.65
CA ALA A 142 -0.48 -8.64 -11.84
C ALA A 142 -1.56 -9.70 -11.61
N TYR A 143 -2.80 -9.27 -11.36
CA TYR A 143 -3.95 -10.16 -11.24
C TYR A 143 -4.20 -10.95 -12.54
N PHE A 144 -4.24 -10.26 -13.68
CA PHE A 144 -4.39 -10.89 -14.99
C PHE A 144 -3.28 -11.90 -15.27
N LYS A 145 -2.00 -11.54 -15.03
CA LYS A 145 -0.85 -12.43 -15.29
C LYS A 145 -0.93 -13.76 -14.54
N ILE A 146 -1.60 -13.80 -13.39
CA ILE A 146 -1.69 -15.00 -12.55
C ILE A 146 -2.99 -15.78 -12.80
N THR A 147 -4.08 -15.09 -13.14
CA THR A 147 -5.42 -15.70 -13.23
C THR A 147 -5.93 -15.86 -14.66
N GLY A 148 -5.42 -15.06 -15.60
CA GLY A 148 -6.01 -14.86 -16.92
C GLY A 148 -7.32 -14.07 -16.90
N ASP A 149 -7.76 -13.56 -15.75
CA ASP A 149 -9.01 -12.80 -15.64
C ASP A 149 -8.78 -11.31 -15.98
N HIS A 150 -9.57 -10.85 -16.94
CA HIS A 150 -9.56 -9.49 -17.49
C HIS A 150 -10.44 -8.51 -16.70
N SER A 151 -11.15 -8.97 -15.67
CA SER A 151 -12.13 -8.16 -14.91
C SER A 151 -11.54 -6.84 -14.40
N LEU A 152 -10.39 -6.89 -13.71
CA LEU A 152 -9.74 -5.70 -13.17
C LEU A 152 -9.16 -4.79 -14.26
N VAL A 153 -8.65 -5.35 -15.37
CA VAL A 153 -8.17 -4.59 -16.53
C VAL A 153 -9.30 -3.75 -17.13
N LYS A 154 -10.50 -4.36 -17.29
CA LYS A 154 -11.69 -3.66 -17.78
C LYS A 154 -12.15 -2.55 -16.85
N ILE A 155 -12.09 -2.78 -15.53
CA ILE A 155 -12.41 -1.75 -14.54
C ILE A 155 -11.39 -0.61 -14.61
N TYR A 156 -10.10 -0.91 -14.73
CA TYR A 156 -9.04 0.10 -14.90
C TYR A 156 -9.31 0.98 -16.14
N LEU A 157 -9.56 0.38 -17.31
CA LEU A 157 -9.86 1.13 -18.54
C LEU A 157 -11.08 2.05 -18.41
N ASN A 158 -12.12 1.60 -17.70
CA ASN A 158 -13.30 2.44 -17.46
C ASN A 158 -12.99 3.61 -16.51
N ARG A 159 -12.14 3.38 -15.51
CA ARG A 159 -11.81 4.40 -14.50
C ARG A 159 -10.77 5.40 -14.99
N PHE A 160 -9.82 4.94 -15.82
CA PHE A 160 -8.72 5.70 -16.39
C PHE A 160 -8.71 5.56 -17.93
N PRO A 161 -9.74 6.06 -18.64
CA PRO A 161 -9.85 5.91 -20.09
C PRO A 161 -8.74 6.63 -20.86
N ASN A 162 -8.07 7.60 -20.22
CA ASN A 162 -6.90 8.30 -20.74
C ASN A 162 -5.70 8.17 -19.79
N GLY A 163 -5.64 7.07 -19.01
CA GLY A 163 -4.52 6.82 -18.09
C GLY A 163 -3.22 6.51 -18.82
N ASP A 164 -2.11 6.66 -18.10
CA ASP A 164 -0.75 6.43 -18.62
C ASP A 164 -0.57 4.99 -19.16
N PHE A 165 -1.39 4.03 -18.70
CA PHE A 165 -1.34 2.62 -19.08
C PHE A 165 -2.51 2.16 -19.95
N GLN A 166 -3.32 3.08 -20.49
CA GLN A 166 -4.48 2.74 -21.33
C GLN A 166 -4.13 1.79 -22.46
N GLN A 167 -3.06 2.07 -23.23
CA GLN A 167 -2.69 1.24 -24.38
C GLN A 167 -2.32 -0.19 -23.94
N ALA A 168 -1.50 -0.32 -22.90
CA ALA A 168 -1.13 -1.63 -22.35
C ALA A 168 -2.36 -2.39 -21.83
N ALA A 169 -3.29 -1.68 -21.18
CA ALA A 169 -4.53 -2.27 -20.71
C ALA A 169 -5.45 -2.75 -21.84
N GLN A 170 -5.52 -2.03 -22.96
CA GLN A 170 -6.28 -2.45 -24.15
C GLN A 170 -5.72 -3.72 -24.80
N GLU A 171 -4.39 -3.87 -24.81
CA GLU A 171 -3.75 -5.09 -25.31
C GLU A 171 -4.06 -6.32 -24.43
N LEU A 172 -4.40 -6.08 -23.15
CA LEU A 172 -4.77 -7.10 -22.17
C LEU A 172 -6.28 -7.20 -21.90
N SER A 173 -7.19 -6.53 -22.61
CA SER A 173 -8.64 -6.47 -22.29
C SER A 173 -9.51 -7.36 -23.16
#